data_AF-A0A6B3G427-F1
#
_entry.id   AF-A0A6B3G427-F1
#
_cell.length_a   1.000
_cell.length_b   1.000
_cell.length_c   1.000
_cell.angle_alpha   90.00
_cell.angle_beta   90.00
_cell.angle_gamma   90.00
#
_symmetry.space_group_name_H-M   'P 1'
#
loop_
_entity.id
_entity.type
_entity.pdbx_description
1 polymer ?
#
loop_
_entity_poly.entity_id
_entity_poly.type
_entity_poly.pdbx_seq_one_letter_code
_entity_poly.pdbx_strand_id
1 'polypeptide(L)' 'RGRRTARRERPYAGTEPVAGPADCPERAALGAAERRALRSAMARLPGRCPRLLEALLDPGDPTYREIAGELGMSQGSLGP' A
#
# COMPACT_ATOMS: atom_id res chain seq x y z
N ARG A 1 35.71 -14.78 -28.46
CA ARG A 1 35.47 -13.51 -29.21
C ARG A 1 34.32 -12.78 -28.53
N GLY A 2 34.62 -11.87 -27.59
CA GLY A 2 33.59 -11.22 -26.75
C GLY A 2 33.04 -9.95 -27.38
N ARG A 3 31.73 -9.88 -27.63
CA ARG A 3 31.04 -8.65 -28.03
C ARG A 3 30.76 -7.83 -26.77
N ARG A 4 31.69 -6.93 -26.41
CA ARG A 4 31.39 -5.85 -25.46
C ARG A 4 30.59 -4.80 -26.23
N THR A 5 29.27 -4.77 -26.02
CA THR A 5 28.47 -3.60 -26.35
C THR A 5 28.92 -2.49 -25.42
N ALA A 6 29.84 -1.65 -25.89
CA ALA A 6 30.17 -0.40 -25.23
C ALA A 6 28.89 0.46 -25.24
N ARG A 7 28.12 0.43 -24.14
CA ARG A 7 27.03 1.40 -23.98
C ARG A 7 27.69 2.77 -23.93
N ARG A 8 27.39 3.60 -24.94
CA ARG A 8 27.67 5.03 -24.89
C ARG A 8 26.76 5.62 -23.83
N GLU A 9 27.29 5.78 -22.63
CA GLU A 9 26.64 6.57 -21.58
C GLU A 9 26.54 8.02 -22.08
N ARG A 10 25.33 8.59 -22.04
CA ARG A 10 25.11 9.99 -22.37
C ARG A 10 25.15 10.81 -21.08
N PRO A 11 25.78 12.00 -21.08
CA PRO A 11 25.77 12.88 -19.92
C PRO A 11 24.35 13.22 -19.51
N TYR A 12 24.05 13.08 -18.21
CA TYR A 12 22.77 13.48 -17.65
C TYR A 12 22.67 15.01 -17.66
N ALA A 13 21.67 15.55 -18.37
CA ALA A 13 21.53 17.00 -18.59
C ALA A 13 21.00 17.77 -17.37
N GLY A 14 20.63 17.09 -16.28
CA GLY A 14 20.29 17.71 -15.00
C GLY A 14 18.98 18.50 -14.94
N THR A 15 18.24 18.58 -16.05
CA THR A 15 17.05 19.44 -16.21
C THR A 15 15.72 18.71 -16.07
N GLU A 16 15.71 17.39 -15.85
CA GLU A 16 14.46 16.69 -15.63
C GLU A 16 13.86 17.09 -14.27
N PRO A 17 12.57 17.47 -14.23
CA PRO A 17 11.92 17.80 -12.98
C PRO A 17 11.97 16.59 -12.05
N VAL A 18 12.17 16.84 -10.75
CA VAL A 18 12.12 15.79 -9.74
C VAL A 18 10.75 15.12 -9.82
N ALA A 19 10.75 13.86 -10.23
CA ALA A 19 9.61 12.97 -10.21
C ALA A 19 8.90 13.07 -8.84
N GLY A 20 7.58 13.29 -8.85
CA GLY A 20 6.81 13.28 -7.62
C GLY A 20 6.92 11.93 -6.92
N PRO A 21 6.50 11.81 -5.64
CA PRO A 21 6.59 10.55 -4.91
C PRO A 21 5.94 9.34 -5.61
N ALA A 22 4.95 9.59 -6.48
CA ALA A 22 4.28 8.60 -7.32
C ALA A 22 5.02 8.24 -8.62
N ASP A 23 5.90 9.14 -9.08
CA ASP A 23 6.64 9.02 -10.35
C ASP A 23 8.02 8.36 -10.17
N CYS A 24 8.42 8.06 -8.93
CA CYS A 24 9.62 7.30 -8.62
C CYS A 24 9.35 5.78 -8.67
N PRO A 25 9.91 5.03 -9.63
CA PRO A 25 9.63 3.60 -9.78
C PRO A 25 10.04 2.78 -8.54
N GLU A 26 11.11 3.18 -7.85
CA GLU A 26 11.56 2.57 -6.59
C GLU A 26 10.51 2.74 -5.49
N ARG A 27 9.92 3.94 -5.35
CA ARG A 27 8.88 4.21 -4.35
C ARG A 27 7.60 3.44 -4.68
N ALA A 28 7.22 3.37 -5.95
CA ALA A 28 6.09 2.56 -6.40
C ALA A 28 6.29 1.08 -6.08
N ALA A 29 7.50 0.55 -6.32
CA ALA A 29 7.86 -0.83 -6.01
C ALA A 29 7.83 -1.12 -4.50
N LEU A 30 8.37 -0.22 -3.67
CA LEU A 30 8.35 -0.33 -2.21
C LEU A 30 6.91 -0.30 -1.68
N GLY A 31 6.09 0.67 -2.12
CA GLY A 31 4.68 0.73 -1.71
C GLY A 31 3.89 -0.50 -2.15
N ALA A 32 4.17 -1.06 -3.33
CA ALA A 32 3.55 -2.32 -3.76
C ALA A 32 3.99 -3.53 -2.91
N ALA A 33 5.27 -3.58 -2.49
CA ALA A 33 5.77 -4.59 -1.58
C ALA A 33 5.11 -4.49 -0.20
N GLU A 34 5.01 -3.28 0.36
CA GLU A 34 4.37 -3.00 1.63
C GLU A 34 2.89 -3.40 1.63
N ARG A 35 2.12 -3.01 0.61
CA ARG A 35 0.72 -3.42 0.47
C ARG A 35 0.55 -4.94 0.38
N ARG A 36 1.47 -5.64 -0.29
CA ARG A 36 1.45 -7.12 -0.35
C ARG A 36 1.77 -7.73 1.01
N ALA A 37 2.76 -7.21 1.72
CA ALA A 37 3.12 -7.68 3.06
C ALA A 37 1.95 -7.48 4.03
N LEU A 38 1.30 -6.31 4.00
CA LEU A 38 0.12 -6.01 4.81
C LEU A 38 -1.03 -7.00 4.51
N ARG A 39 -1.39 -7.19 3.24
CA ARG A 39 -2.43 -8.17 2.84
C ARG A 39 -2.10 -9.59 3.29
N SER A 40 -0.83 -10.00 3.17
CA SER A 40 -0.37 -11.31 3.65
C SER A 40 -0.43 -11.44 5.18
N ALA A 41 -0.23 -10.35 5.93
CA ALA A 41 -0.38 -10.34 7.37
C ALA A 41 -1.86 -10.43 7.76
N MET A 42 -2.73 -9.62 7.14
CA MET A 42 -4.17 -9.65 7.40
C MET A 42 -4.79 -11.02 7.11
N ALA A 43 -4.38 -11.68 6.02
CA ALA A 43 -4.87 -13.01 5.66
C ALA A 43 -4.54 -14.11 6.69
N ARG A 44 -3.60 -13.88 7.60
CA ARG A 44 -3.23 -14.83 8.68
C ARG A 44 -3.97 -14.54 9.99
N LEU A 45 -4.74 -13.46 10.07
CA LEU A 45 -5.48 -13.12 11.28
C LEU A 45 -6.68 -14.06 11.47
N PRO A 46 -6.94 -14.50 12.70
CA PRO A 46 -8.06 -15.38 12.98
C PRO A 46 -9.40 -14.62 12.97
N GLY A 47 -10.47 -15.35 12.66
CA GLY A 47 -11.84 -14.87 12.84
C GLY A 47 -12.17 -13.63 12.01
N ARG A 48 -12.82 -12.65 12.66
CA ARG A 48 -13.34 -11.43 12.00
C ARG A 48 -12.34 -10.28 11.90
N CYS A 49 -11.14 -10.44 12.45
CA CYS A 49 -10.11 -9.40 12.48
C CYS A 49 -9.70 -8.86 11.09
N PRO A 50 -9.54 -9.68 10.04
CA PRO A 50 -9.22 -9.16 8.70
C PRO A 50 -10.29 -8.18 8.20
N ARG A 51 -11.57 -8.54 8.32
CA ARG A 51 -12.70 -7.70 7.89
C ARG A 51 -12.82 -6.40 8.66
N LEU A 52 -12.56 -6.44 9.97
CA LEU A 52 -12.52 -5.23 10.77
C LEU A 52 -11.40 -4.29 10.33
N LEU A 53 -10.19 -4.81 10.10
CA LEU A 53 -9.07 -4.00 9.64
C LEU A 53 -9.29 -3.45 8.22
N GLU A 54 -9.92 -4.22 7.34
CA GLU A 54 -10.33 -3.74 6.01
C GLU A 54 -11.26 -2.53 6.13
N ALA A 55 -12.29 -2.61 6.98
CA ALA A 55 -13.23 -1.51 7.19
C ALA A 55 -12.58 -0.27 7.82
N LEU A 56 -11.64 -0.45 8.76
CA LEU A 56 -10.90 0.66 9.39
C LEU A 56 -9.90 1.36 8.47
N LEU A 57 -9.43 0.66 7.43
CA LEU A 57 -8.49 1.20 6.45
C LEU A 57 -9.18 1.65 5.16
N ASP A 58 -10.51 1.63 5.12
CA ASP A 58 -11.28 2.04 3.95
C ASP A 58 -11.10 3.56 3.70
N PRO A 59 -10.73 3.97 2.48
CA PRO A 59 -10.51 5.37 2.15
C PRO A 59 -11.78 6.23 2.20
N GLY A 60 -12.96 5.62 2.26
CA GLY A 60 -14.24 6.28 2.49
C GLY A 60 -14.42 6.76 3.94
N ASP A 61 -13.49 6.45 4.84
CA ASP A 61 -13.47 6.89 6.24
C ASP A 61 -14.79 6.60 6.99
N PRO A 62 -15.27 5.33 6.99
CA PRO A 62 -16.52 4.99 7.65
C PRO A 62 -16.41 5.17 9.16
N THR A 63 -17.50 5.67 9.76
CA THR A 63 -17.59 5.83 11.21
C THR A 63 -17.61 4.46 11.91
N TYR A 64 -17.18 4.42 13.17
CA TYR A 64 -17.22 3.18 13.97
C TYR A 64 -18.63 2.60 14.07
N ARG A 65 -19.67 3.45 14.04
CA ARG A 65 -21.07 3.01 14.01
C ARG A 65 -21.40 2.26 12.72
N GLU A 66 -20.95 2.76 11.57
CA GLU A 66 -21.18 2.14 10.27
C GLU A 66 -20.44 0.81 10.17
N ILE A 67 -19.16 0.79 10.58
CA ILE A 67 -18.36 -0.44 10.64
C ILE A 67 -19.03 -1.47 11.55
N ALA A 68 -19.46 -1.07 12.75
CA ALA A 68 -20.13 -1.95 13.69
C ALA A 68 -21.44 -2.51 13.11
N GLY A 69 -22.23 -1.67 12.46
CA GLY A 69 -23.48 -2.06 11.80
C GLY A 69 -23.27 -3.07 10.68
N GLU A 70 -22.30 -2.83 9.80
CA GLU A 70 -21.98 -3.72 8.68
C GLU A 70 -21.44 -5.08 9.16
N LEU A 71 -20.60 -5.07 10.20
CA LEU A 71 -19.98 -6.28 10.74
C LEU A 71 -20.85 -7.02 11.77
N GLY A 72 -22.05 -6.51 12.09
CA GLY A 72 -22.92 -7.09 13.12
C GLY A 72 -22.29 -7.08 14.51
N MET A 73 -21.43 -6.09 14.79
CA MET A 73 -20.72 -5.92 16.05
C MET A 73 -21.38 -4.83 16.90
N SER A 74 -21.17 -4.86 18.22
CA SER A 74 -21.52 -3.70 19.03
C SER A 74 -20.48 -2.60 18.81
N GLN A 75 -20.91 -1.34 18.67
CA GLN A 75 -19.97 -0.21 18.53
C GLN A 75 -18.97 -0.15 19.68
N GLY A 76 -19.41 -0.42 20.91
CA GLY A 76 -18.53 -0.46 22.09
C GLY A 76 -17.44 -1.55 22.06
N SER A 77 -17.52 -2.52 21.13
CA SER A 77 -16.44 -3.48 20.90
C SER A 77 -15.33 -2.98 19.96
N LEU A 78 -15.54 -1.84 19.32
CA LEU A 78 -14.56 -1.16 18.44
C LEU A 78 -13.83 -0.02 19.18
N GLY A 79 -14.57 0.75 19.97
CA GLY A 79 -14.05 1.91 20.70
C GLY A 79 -15.13 2.97 20.93
N PRO A 80 -14.84 4.03 21.70
CA PRO A 80 -15.72 5.21 21.77
C PRO A 80 -15.85 5.92 20.42
#